data_AF-A0A5N6VWX1-F1
#
_entry.id   AF-A0A5N6VWX1-F1
#
_cell.length_a   1.000
_cell.length_b   1.000
_cell.length_c   1.000
_cell.angle_alpha   90.00
_cell.angle_beta   90.00
_cell.angle_gamma   90.00
#
_symmetry.space_group_name_H-M   'P 1'
#
loop_
_entity.id
_entity.type
_entity.pdbx_description
1 polymer ?
#
loop_
_entity_poly.entity_id
_entity_poly.type
_entity_poly.pdbx_seq_one_letter_code
_entity_poly.pdbx_strand_id
1 'polypeptide(L)'
;MLAFWNIRIGLWICTTFDHFAQHLLTNAVGPIIVAQELLKLSDVSIGTMAFMSSDSGSTQRFLAYEDGFAAYAASKAALNQALRHLAEELRRKQRHTVILALHPGEVATDMGMIETSWDLDGGQITTEESVIKMMEVIRSKSINQSGTFWTWENKEYPW
;
A
#
# COMPACT_ATOMS: atom_id res chain seq x y z
N MET A 1 40.58 26.28 -5.42
CA MET A 1 39.66 26.20 -4.27
C MET A 1 38.34 26.84 -4.69
N LEU A 2 37.47 26.07 -5.32
CA LEU A 2 36.11 26.49 -5.69
C LEU A 2 35.17 25.48 -5.02
N ALA A 3 34.51 25.94 -3.96
CA ALA A 3 33.51 25.20 -3.23
C ALA A 3 32.27 25.06 -4.14
N PHE A 4 32.12 23.90 -4.77
CA PHE A 4 30.84 23.49 -5.32
C PHE A 4 29.92 23.21 -4.13
N TRP A 5 29.01 24.15 -3.90
CA TRP A 5 27.93 24.00 -2.94
C TRP A 5 27.14 22.72 -3.26
N ASN A 6 27.11 21.81 -2.29
CA ASN A 6 26.22 20.66 -2.20
C ASN A 6 24.76 21.12 -2.29
N ILE A 7 24.26 21.28 -3.52
CA ILE A 7 22.83 21.22 -3.78
C ILE A 7 22.48 19.75 -3.54
N ARG A 8 21.81 19.44 -2.42
CA ARG A 8 21.14 18.15 -2.23
C ARG A 8 20.07 18.07 -3.32
N ILE A 9 20.45 17.51 -4.47
CA ILE A 9 19.54 17.11 -5.52
C ILE A 9 18.61 16.08 -4.87
N GLY A 10 17.30 16.38 -4.81
CA GLY A 10 16.31 15.55 -4.12
C GLY A 10 16.38 14.08 -4.56
N LEU A 11 16.12 13.18 -3.62
CA LEU A 11 16.25 11.72 -3.76
C LEU A 11 15.58 11.15 -5.03
N TRP A 12 14.59 11.85 -5.57
CA TRP A 12 13.88 11.51 -6.80
C TRP A 12 14.78 11.42 -8.05
N ILE A 13 15.64 12.42 -8.29
CA ILE A 13 16.44 12.52 -9.53
C ILE A 13 17.50 11.39 -9.61
N CYS A 14 17.78 10.73 -8.48
CA CYS A 14 18.77 9.67 -8.37
C CYS A 14 18.17 8.25 -8.38
N THR A 15 16.84 8.10 -8.47
CA THR A 15 16.22 6.76 -8.49
C THR A 15 16.58 6.04 -9.79
N THR A 16 17.26 4.90 -9.70
CA THR A 16 17.64 4.11 -10.87
C THR A 16 16.46 3.32 -11.41
N PHE A 17 16.55 2.91 -12.68
CA PHE A 17 15.58 1.98 -13.27
C PHE A 17 15.39 0.73 -12.42
N ASP A 18 16.49 0.11 -11.97
CA ASP A 18 16.45 -1.14 -11.20
C ASP A 18 15.74 -0.95 -9.85
N HIS A 19 16.02 0.14 -9.13
CA HIS A 19 15.32 0.46 -7.89
C HIS A 19 13.82 0.67 -8.12
N PHE A 20 13.45 1.45 -9.15
CA PHE A 20 12.06 1.70 -9.46
C PHE A 20 11.32 0.43 -9.86
N ALA A 21 11.94 -0.38 -10.73
CA ALA A 21 11.40 -1.67 -11.17
C ALA A 21 11.25 -2.64 -10.00
N GLN A 22 12.21 -2.68 -9.07
CA GLN A 22 12.14 -3.53 -7.88
C GLN A 22 10.94 -3.17 -7.00
N HIS A 23 10.67 -1.88 -6.76
CA HIS A 23 9.48 -1.46 -6.02
C HIS A 23 8.18 -1.94 -6.69
N LEU A 24 8.04 -1.79 -8.01
CA LEU A 24 6.86 -2.26 -8.74
C LEU A 24 6.71 -3.78 -8.68
N LEU A 25 7.80 -4.51 -8.92
CA LEU A 25 7.78 -5.97 -8.93
C LEU A 25 7.44 -6.54 -7.55
N THR A 26 8.04 -6.00 -6.48
CA THR A 26 7.84 -6.48 -5.12
C THR A 26 6.51 -6.03 -4.53
N ASN A 27 6.11 -4.77 -4.71
CA ASN A 27 4.94 -4.22 -4.00
C ASN A 27 3.62 -4.33 -4.76
N ALA A 28 3.67 -4.45 -6.10
CA ALA A 28 2.46 -4.51 -6.93
C ALA A 28 2.34 -5.86 -7.65
N VAL A 29 3.32 -6.24 -8.45
CA VAL A 29 3.21 -7.44 -9.30
C VAL A 29 3.18 -8.71 -8.45
N GLY A 30 4.13 -8.88 -7.53
CA GLY A 30 4.22 -10.06 -6.66
C GLY A 30 2.91 -10.37 -5.93
N PRO A 31 2.35 -9.44 -5.13
CA PRO A 31 1.10 -9.65 -4.42
C PRO A 31 -0.07 -10.03 -5.32
N ILE A 32 -0.18 -9.43 -6.51
CA ILE A 32 -1.26 -9.72 -7.46
C ILE A 32 -1.09 -11.12 -8.06
N ILE A 33 0.11 -11.53 -8.45
CA ILE A 33 0.37 -12.89 -8.96
C ILE A 33 0.07 -13.94 -7.89
N VAL A 34 0.50 -13.71 -6.64
CA VAL A 34 0.17 -14.61 -5.52
C VAL A 34 -1.34 -14.74 -5.33
N ALA A 35 -2.07 -13.62 -5.35
CA ALA A 35 -3.52 -13.63 -5.24
C ALA A 35 -4.20 -14.41 -6.38
N GLN A 36 -3.72 -14.24 -7.62
CA GLN A 36 -4.21 -14.99 -8.77
C GLN A 36 -4.03 -16.51 -8.60
N GLU A 37 -2.86 -16.96 -8.14
CA GLU A 37 -2.61 -18.39 -7.91
C GLU A 37 -3.45 -18.94 -6.76
N LEU A 38 -3.57 -18.21 -5.65
CA LEU A 38 -4.44 -18.60 -4.53
C LEU A 38 -5.90 -18.72 -4.95
N LEU A 39 -6.39 -17.82 -5.80
CA LEU A 39 -7.76 -17.85 -6.33
C LEU A 39 -8.02 -19.04 -7.28
N LYS A 40 -6.99 -19.68 -7.84
CA LYS A 40 -7.14 -20.86 -8.71
C LYS A 40 -7.29 -22.16 -7.93
N LEU A 41 -7.01 -22.17 -6.62
CA LEU A 41 -7.18 -23.34 -5.77
C LEU A 41 -8.68 -23.68 -5.65
N SER A 42 -9.08 -24.88 -6.08
CA SER A 42 -10.49 -25.32 -6.07
C SER A 42 -11.01 -25.64 -4.68
N ASP A 43 -10.14 -26.09 -3.78
CA ASP A 43 -10.52 -26.69 -2.50
C ASP A 43 -10.42 -25.70 -1.33
N VAL A 44 -10.06 -24.44 -1.62
CA VAL A 44 -9.88 -23.39 -0.61
C VAL A 44 -10.89 -22.28 -0.86
N SER A 45 -11.82 -22.10 0.08
CA SER A 45 -12.70 -20.93 0.11
C SER A 45 -12.00 -19.77 0.82
N ILE A 46 -11.65 -18.74 0.06
CA ILE A 46 -10.98 -17.55 0.60
C ILE A 46 -12.03 -16.49 0.89
N GLY A 47 -12.25 -16.18 2.18
CA GLY A 47 -13.20 -15.16 2.61
C GLY A 47 -12.73 -13.75 2.27
N THR A 48 -11.53 -13.38 2.73
CA THR A 48 -10.96 -12.03 2.51
C THR A 48 -9.50 -12.13 2.12
N MET A 49 -9.10 -11.34 1.12
CA MET A 49 -7.71 -11.04 0.80
C MET A 49 -7.45 -9.57 1.13
N ALA A 50 -6.62 -9.33 2.14
CA ALA A 50 -6.19 -8.00 2.53
C ALA A 50 -4.76 -7.76 2.04
N PHE A 51 -4.55 -6.61 1.39
CA PHE A 51 -3.28 -6.23 0.79
C PHE A 51 -2.72 -5.02 1.52
N MET A 52 -1.46 -5.10 1.92
CA MET A 52 -0.78 -4.01 2.59
C MET A 52 -0.45 -2.90 1.57
N SER A 53 -1.23 -1.83 1.61
CA SER A 53 -1.02 -0.62 0.84
C SER A 53 -0.46 0.50 1.72
N SER A 54 -0.50 1.75 1.24
CA SER A 54 -0.14 2.94 1.99
C SER A 54 -0.83 4.15 1.37
N ASP A 55 -1.07 5.15 2.19
CA ASP A 55 -1.56 6.47 1.85
C ASP A 55 -0.66 7.22 0.85
N SER A 56 0.66 7.01 0.85
CA SER A 56 1.55 7.47 -0.23
C SER A 56 1.12 6.96 -1.61
N GLY A 57 0.37 5.85 -1.66
CA GLY A 57 -0.22 5.29 -2.87
C GLY A 57 -1.53 5.95 -3.31
N SER A 58 -2.02 6.96 -2.59
CA SER A 58 -3.25 7.69 -2.96
C SER A 58 -2.96 8.73 -4.05
N THR A 59 -3.63 8.54 -5.17
CA THR A 59 -3.60 9.47 -6.31
C THR A 59 -4.50 10.70 -6.09
N GLN A 60 -5.54 10.58 -5.26
CA GLN A 60 -6.47 11.66 -4.93
C GLN A 60 -5.97 12.52 -3.76
N ARG A 61 -5.29 11.92 -2.77
CA ARG A 61 -4.69 12.61 -1.63
C ARG A 61 -3.16 12.49 -1.71
N PHE A 62 -2.60 13.20 -2.68
CA PHE A 62 -1.15 13.26 -2.87
C PHE A 62 -0.44 13.97 -1.71
N LEU A 63 0.58 13.32 -1.14
CA LEU A 63 1.40 13.84 -0.05
C LEU A 63 2.62 14.58 -0.62
N ALA A 64 2.45 15.88 -0.90
CA ALA A 64 3.48 16.69 -1.57
C ALA A 64 4.79 16.86 -0.78
N TYR A 65 4.84 16.44 0.48
CA TYR A 65 6.00 16.54 1.36
C TYR A 65 6.88 15.27 1.38
N GLU A 66 6.42 14.15 0.81
CA GLU A 66 7.16 12.87 0.79
C GLU A 66 8.28 12.83 -0.28
N ASP A 67 9.38 13.55 -0.05
CA ASP A 67 10.51 13.54 -0.99
C ASP A 67 11.21 12.17 -1.02
N GLY A 68 11.57 11.68 -2.20
CA GLY A 68 12.27 10.40 -2.38
C GLY A 68 11.40 9.14 -2.33
N PHE A 69 10.09 9.26 -2.09
CA PHE A 69 9.20 8.10 -1.94
C PHE A 69 8.49 7.68 -3.22
N ALA A 70 8.78 8.29 -4.37
CA ALA A 70 7.92 8.11 -5.54
C ALA A 70 7.90 6.71 -6.15
N ALA A 71 9.02 5.96 -6.13
CA ALA A 71 8.98 4.57 -6.57
C ALA A 71 8.07 3.73 -5.67
N TYR A 72 8.13 3.98 -4.36
CA TYR A 72 7.25 3.37 -3.37
C TYR A 72 5.79 3.79 -3.58
N ALA A 73 5.50 5.09 -3.61
CA ALA A 73 4.17 5.66 -3.86
C ALA A 73 3.56 5.14 -5.17
N ALA A 74 4.31 5.17 -6.27
CA ALA A 74 3.88 4.64 -7.56
C ALA A 74 3.58 3.13 -7.49
N SER A 75 4.39 2.36 -6.76
CA SER A 75 4.13 0.93 -6.57
C SER A 75 2.85 0.65 -5.77
N LYS A 76 2.55 1.48 -4.75
CA LYS A 76 1.31 1.36 -3.95
C LYS A 76 0.09 1.83 -4.75
N ALA A 77 0.22 2.87 -5.56
CA ALA A 77 -0.83 3.30 -6.50
C ALA A 77 -1.11 2.22 -7.57
N ALA A 78 -0.07 1.57 -8.09
CA ALA A 78 -0.22 0.46 -9.03
C ALA A 78 -0.92 -0.76 -8.39
N LEU A 79 -0.53 -1.12 -7.17
CA LEU A 79 -1.21 -2.14 -6.38
C LEU A 79 -2.69 -1.78 -6.20
N ASN A 80 -2.98 -0.57 -5.71
CA ASN A 80 -4.32 -0.05 -5.49
C ASN A 80 -5.20 -0.20 -6.74
N GLN A 81 -4.71 0.22 -7.91
CA GLN A 81 -5.45 0.07 -9.16
C GLN A 81 -5.68 -1.39 -9.54
N ALA A 82 -4.68 -2.27 -9.36
CA ALA A 82 -4.84 -3.69 -9.64
C ALA A 82 -5.89 -4.35 -8.74
N LEU A 83 -5.98 -3.95 -7.46
CA LEU A 83 -6.97 -4.46 -6.52
C LEU A 83 -8.40 -4.07 -6.90
N ARG A 84 -8.61 -2.87 -7.45
CA ARG A 84 -9.92 -2.46 -8.00
C ARG A 84 -10.34 -3.38 -9.14
N HIS A 85 -9.43 -3.68 -10.06
CA HIS A 85 -9.72 -4.61 -11.16
C HIS A 85 -9.99 -6.04 -10.66
N LEU A 86 -9.20 -6.51 -9.68
CA LEU A 86 -9.37 -7.84 -9.09
C LEU A 86 -10.74 -7.98 -8.41
N ALA A 87 -11.14 -7.00 -7.59
CA ALA A 87 -12.44 -6.99 -6.93
C ALA A 87 -13.59 -7.03 -7.95
N GLU A 88 -13.50 -6.22 -9.00
CA GLU A 88 -14.51 -6.12 -10.05
C GLU A 88 -14.59 -7.42 -10.87
N GLU A 89 -13.45 -8.07 -11.13
CA GLU A 89 -13.40 -9.38 -11.79
C GLU A 89 -14.07 -10.48 -10.94
N LEU A 90 -13.77 -10.54 -9.64
CA LEU A 90 -14.38 -11.49 -8.73
C LEU A 90 -15.90 -11.30 -8.62
N ARG A 91 -16.35 -10.04 -8.59
CA ARG A 91 -17.79 -9.70 -8.62
C ARG A 91 -18.46 -10.21 -9.89
N ARG A 92 -17.88 -9.98 -11.07
CA ARG A 92 -18.41 -10.49 -12.35
C ARG A 92 -18.46 -12.03 -12.39
N LYS A 93 -17.48 -12.69 -11.75
CA LYS A 93 -17.41 -14.15 -11.61
C LYS A 93 -18.29 -14.69 -10.47
N GLN A 94 -19.06 -13.85 -9.78
CA GLN A 94 -19.92 -14.21 -8.64
C GLN A 94 -19.14 -14.92 -7.51
N ARG A 95 -17.87 -14.53 -7.31
CA ARG A 95 -17.04 -15.01 -6.19
C ARG A 95 -17.21 -14.09 -4.99
N HIS A 96 -17.34 -14.68 -3.81
CA HIS A 96 -17.61 -13.96 -2.55
C HIS A 96 -16.34 -13.56 -1.78
N THR A 97 -15.17 -13.60 -2.42
CA THR A 97 -13.91 -13.18 -1.80
C THR A 97 -13.84 -11.65 -1.73
N VAL A 98 -13.69 -11.09 -0.53
CA VAL A 98 -13.53 -9.66 -0.29
C VAL A 98 -12.09 -9.24 -0.56
N ILE A 99 -11.88 -8.21 -1.37
CA ILE A 99 -10.56 -7.61 -1.64
C ILE A 99 -10.45 -6.28 -0.91
N LEU A 100 -9.42 -6.10 -0.08
CA LEU A 100 -9.18 -4.86 0.66
C LEU A 100 -7.75 -4.37 0.47
N ALA A 101 -7.59 -3.07 0.25
CA ALA A 101 -6.32 -2.38 0.50
C ALA A 101 -6.32 -1.82 1.92
N LEU A 102 -5.21 -1.95 2.64
CA LEU A 102 -5.06 -1.46 4.01
C LEU A 102 -3.83 -0.57 4.15
N HIS A 103 -3.98 0.62 4.72
CA HIS A 103 -2.87 1.45 5.19
C HIS A 103 -2.68 1.17 6.69
N PRO A 104 -1.51 0.68 7.10
CA PRO A 104 -1.28 0.20 8.46
C PRO A 104 -1.07 1.33 9.48
N GLY A 105 -1.04 2.59 9.05
CA GLY A 105 -0.51 3.70 9.85
C GLY A 105 0.99 3.83 9.70
N GLU A 106 1.55 4.83 10.36
CA GLU A 106 2.99 5.00 10.48
C GLU A 106 3.52 4.07 11.58
N VAL A 107 3.97 2.87 11.20
CA VAL A 107 4.32 1.83 12.16
C VAL A 107 5.81 1.84 12.48
N ALA A 108 6.17 1.83 13.77
CA ALA A 108 7.54 1.77 14.28
C ALA A 108 8.24 0.44 13.94
N THR A 109 8.65 0.31 12.68
CA THR A 109 9.37 -0.81 12.07
C THR A 109 10.65 -0.28 11.42
N ASP A 110 11.53 -1.16 10.93
CA ASP A 110 12.72 -0.73 10.16
C ASP A 110 12.36 0.20 8.97
N MET A 111 11.18 0.01 8.36
CA MET A 111 10.69 0.88 7.27
C MET A 111 10.15 2.23 7.79
N GLY A 112 9.42 2.24 8.90
CA GLY A 112 8.81 3.46 9.45
C GLY A 112 9.79 4.34 10.23
N MET A 113 10.87 3.75 10.74
CA MET A 113 11.91 4.43 11.53
C MET A 113 13.03 5.04 10.66
N ILE A 114 12.86 5.08 9.33
CA ILE A 114 13.80 5.75 8.43
C ILE A 114 13.77 7.26 8.73
N GLU A 115 14.94 7.88 8.84
CA GLU A 115 15.03 9.33 8.98
C GLU A 115 14.47 10.02 7.73
N THR A 116 13.32 10.67 7.89
CA THR A 116 12.71 11.52 6.88
C THR A 116 13.00 12.98 7.18
N SER A 117 12.96 13.84 6.16
CA SER A 117 13.09 15.29 6.34
C SER A 117 11.76 15.98 6.67
N TRP A 118 10.71 15.20 6.96
CA TRP A 118 9.36 15.65 7.27
C TRP A 118 8.80 14.89 8.46
N ASP A 119 7.88 15.52 9.17
CA ASP A 119 7.20 14.92 10.33
C ASP A 119 6.11 13.95 9.89
N LEU A 120 5.95 12.87 10.66
CA LEU A 120 4.85 11.92 10.51
C LEU A 120 3.60 12.51 11.17
N ASP A 121 2.57 12.80 10.37
CA ASP A 121 1.30 13.33 10.89
C ASP A 121 0.64 12.29 11.81
N GLY A 122 0.31 12.69 13.04
CA GLY A 122 -0.23 11.79 14.07
C GLY A 122 0.80 10.88 14.76
N GLY A 123 2.08 10.93 14.38
CA GLY A 123 3.16 10.16 14.99
C GLY A 123 3.15 8.67 14.65
N GLN A 124 4.09 7.93 15.24
CA GLN A 124 4.22 6.49 15.01
C GLN A 124 3.42 5.66 16.01
N ILE A 125 2.89 4.55 15.54
CA ILE A 125 2.22 3.53 16.35
C ILE A 125 3.05 2.25 16.45
N THR A 126 2.75 1.43 17.44
CA THR A 126 3.40 0.12 17.60
C THR A 126 2.89 -0.88 16.56
N THR A 127 3.70 -1.89 16.25
CA THR A 127 3.28 -3.02 15.41
C THR A 127 2.06 -3.75 15.97
N GLU A 128 2.04 -3.95 17.29
CA GLU A 128 0.93 -4.59 18.01
C GLU A 128 -0.37 -3.82 17.78
N GLU A 129 -0.34 -2.50 17.98
CA GLU A 129 -1.51 -1.64 17.80
C GLU A 129 -2.01 -1.64 16.35
N SER A 130 -1.10 -1.48 15.38
CA SER A 130 -1.42 -1.51 13.96
C SER A 130 -2.12 -2.81 13.56
N VAL A 131 -1.56 -3.96 13.95
CA VAL A 131 -2.09 -5.29 13.61
C VAL A 131 -3.45 -5.52 14.27
N ILE A 132 -3.60 -5.21 15.56
CA ILE A 132 -4.89 -5.36 16.27
C ILE A 132 -5.99 -4.59 15.54
N LYS A 133 -5.77 -3.30 15.26
CA LYS A 133 -6.83 -2.50 14.62
C LYS A 133 -7.06 -2.91 13.17
N MET A 134 -6.04 -3.27 12.39
CA MET A 134 -6.24 -3.81 11.04
C MET A 134 -7.05 -5.11 11.04
N MET A 135 -6.86 -5.99 12.02
CA MET A 135 -7.66 -7.20 12.16
C MET A 135 -9.14 -6.89 12.44
N GLU A 136 -9.43 -5.83 13.21
CA GLU A 136 -10.80 -5.31 13.39
C GLU A 136 -11.39 -4.79 12.09
N VAL A 137 -10.61 -4.02 11.31
CA VAL A 137 -11.02 -3.55 9.98
C VAL A 137 -11.39 -4.73 9.09
N ILE A 138 -10.50 -5.72 8.94
CA ILE A 138 -10.72 -6.92 8.11
C ILE A 138 -12.00 -7.65 8.50
N ARG A 139 -12.24 -7.84 9.80
CA ARG A 139 -13.44 -8.53 10.31
C ARG A 139 -14.73 -7.73 10.10
N SER A 140 -14.64 -6.40 10.01
CA SER A 140 -15.80 -5.52 9.82
C SER A 140 -16.28 -5.42 8.37
N LYS A 141 -15.48 -5.87 7.38
CA LYS A 141 -15.81 -5.71 5.96
C LYS A 141 -16.54 -6.89 5.38
N SER A 142 -17.41 -6.58 4.43
CA SER A 142 -18.19 -7.54 3.65
C SER A 142 -17.92 -7.34 2.16
N ILE A 143 -18.59 -8.15 1.33
CA ILE A 143 -18.51 -8.03 -0.14
C ILE A 143 -18.88 -6.63 -0.65
N ASN A 144 -19.71 -5.88 0.10
CA ASN A 144 -20.11 -4.51 -0.24
C ASN A 144 -18.94 -3.51 -0.15
N GLN A 145 -17.86 -3.85 0.56
CA GLN A 145 -16.65 -3.06 0.64
C GLN A 145 -15.50 -3.69 -0.17
N SER A 146 -15.75 -4.70 -0.99
CA SER A 146 -14.70 -5.27 -1.83
C SER A 146 -14.21 -4.23 -2.85
N GLY A 147 -12.89 -4.11 -3.00
CA GLY A 147 -12.27 -3.13 -3.89
C GLY A 147 -12.31 -1.71 -3.33
N THR A 148 -12.09 -1.56 -2.02
CA THR A 148 -11.95 -0.26 -1.33
C THR A 148 -10.66 -0.21 -0.51
N PHE A 149 -10.29 0.99 -0.05
CA PHE A 149 -9.05 1.25 0.69
C PHE A 149 -9.35 1.82 2.07
N TRP A 150 -8.73 1.26 3.12
CA TRP A 150 -9.01 1.62 4.50
C TRP A 150 -7.73 1.85 5.29
N THR A 151 -7.77 2.78 6.24
CA THR A 151 -6.73 2.90 7.28
C THR A 151 -6.96 1.88 8.39
N TRP A 152 -5.91 1.63 9.16
CA TRP A 152 -5.94 0.85 10.40
C TRP A 152 -7.01 1.34 11.41
N GLU A 153 -7.38 2.63 11.39
CA GLU A 153 -8.44 3.21 12.23
C GLU A 153 -9.87 2.98 11.69
N ASN A 154 -10.05 2.10 10.70
CA ASN A 154 -11.34 1.84 10.08
C ASN A 154 -11.94 3.04 9.34
N LYS A 155 -11.09 3.94 8.82
CA LYS A 155 -11.50 5.07 7.98
C LYS A 155 -11.27 4.71 6.51
N GLU A 156 -12.27 4.93 5.67
CA GLU A 156 -12.09 4.79 4.22
C GLU A 156 -11.10 5.86 3.74
N TYR A 157 -10.14 5.45 2.91
CA TYR A 157 -9.12 6.32 2.35
C TYR A 157 -9.33 6.43 0.83
N PRO A 158 -9.20 7.62 0.23
CA PRO A 158 -9.35 7.77 -1.20
C PRO A 158 -8.21 7.06 -1.96
N TRP A 159 -8.46 6.65 -3.19
CA TRP A 159 -7.47 6.00 -4.05
C TRP A 159 -6.35 6.92 -4.48
#